data_AF-A0A520ZX96-F1
#
_entry.id   AF-A0A520ZX96-F1
#
_cell.length_a   1.000
_cell.length_b   1.000
_cell.length_c   1.000
_cell.angle_alpha   90.00
_cell.angle_beta   90.00
_cell.angle_gamma   90.00
#
_symmetry.space_group_name_H-M   'P 1'
#
loop_
_entity.id
_entity.type
_entity.pdbx_description
1 polymer ?
#
loop_
_entity_poly.entity_id
_entity_poly.type
_entity_poly.pdbx_seq_one_letter_code
_entity_poly.pdbx_strand_id
1 'polypeptide(L)'
;NLKRYPADLHPFSYLLGIMIAGLIGILPFYLVELSMGYGLSLNGPTLVTIVYVAIFPSVLAFIFWNRAVRDIGANRAGVFIHLMPVFSSIMAILFLGESIELFHLQGIGLVFAGIFLATYSAQMRN
;
A
#
# COMPACT_ATOMS: atom_id res chain seq x y z
N ASN A 1 -2.20 0.46 -19.73
CA ASN A 1 -1.29 0.22 -20.88
C ASN A 1 -0.46 -1.04 -20.58
N LEU A 2 -1.10 -2.22 -20.56
CA LEU A 2 -0.46 -3.53 -20.33
C LEU A 2 0.33 -4.04 -21.55
N LYS A 3 0.35 -3.25 -22.64
CA LYS A 3 0.96 -3.60 -23.93
C LYS A 3 2.48 -3.66 -23.93
N ARG A 4 3.15 -3.25 -22.84
CA ARG A 4 4.61 -3.23 -22.71
C ARG A 4 5.12 -4.02 -21.51
N TYR A 5 4.38 -5.04 -21.05
CA TYR A 5 4.91 -6.01 -20.09
C TYR A 5 5.82 -6.98 -20.86
N PRO A 6 7.15 -7.01 -20.64
CA PRO A 6 7.98 -8.08 -21.17
C PRO A 6 7.52 -9.37 -20.49
N ALA A 7 7.03 -10.32 -21.27
CA ALA A 7 6.42 -11.55 -20.76
C ALA A 7 7.37 -12.40 -19.89
N ASP A 8 8.68 -12.10 -19.92
CA ASP A 8 9.75 -12.90 -19.33
C ASP A 8 10.29 -12.36 -17.99
N LEU A 9 9.77 -11.24 -17.48
CA LEU A 9 10.21 -10.72 -16.18
C LEU A 9 9.50 -11.43 -15.03
N HIS A 10 10.29 -12.17 -14.25
CA HIS A 10 9.83 -12.79 -13.02
C HIS A 10 9.24 -11.70 -12.08
N PRO A 11 8.06 -11.90 -11.47
CA PRO A 11 7.39 -10.87 -10.65
C PRO A 11 8.26 -10.28 -9.54
N PHE A 12 9.17 -11.09 -8.98
CA PHE A 12 10.14 -10.63 -7.99
C PHE A 12 11.19 -9.68 -8.55
N SER A 13 11.61 -9.86 -9.80
CA SER A 13 12.55 -8.93 -10.46
C SER A 13 11.92 -7.55 -10.66
N TYR A 14 10.62 -7.52 -10.95
CA TYR A 14 9.86 -6.27 -11.03
C TYR A 14 9.75 -5.58 -9.67
N LEU A 15 9.40 -6.33 -8.62
CA LEU A 15 9.37 -5.80 -7.24
C LEU A 15 10.73 -5.25 -6.82
N LEU A 16 11.81 -5.99 -7.11
CA LEU A 16 13.19 -5.58 -6.81
C LEU A 16 13.53 -4.28 -7.56
N GLY A 17 13.16 -4.17 -8.83
CA GLY A 17 13.35 -2.95 -9.62
C GLY A 17 12.66 -1.72 -9.02
N ILE A 18 11.40 -1.87 -8.57
CA ILE A 18 10.67 -0.79 -7.89
C ILE A 18 11.34 -0.46 -6.55
N MET A 19 11.78 -1.45 -5.78
CA MET A 19 12.47 -1.22 -4.51
C MET A 19 13.78 -0.48 -4.68
N ILE A 20 14.59 -0.82 -5.69
CA ILE A 20 15.82 -0.09 -6.01
C ILE A 20 15.50 1.34 -6.44
N ALA A 21 14.51 1.52 -7.32
CA ALA A 21 14.12 2.86 -7.77
C ALA A 21 13.63 3.74 -6.59
N GLY A 22 12.83 3.16 -5.70
CA GLY A 22 12.38 3.81 -4.47
C GLY A 22 13.54 4.14 -3.52
N LEU A 23 14.49 3.21 -3.35
CA LEU A 23 15.69 3.44 -2.55
C LEU A 23 16.53 4.59 -3.12
N ILE A 24 16.79 4.60 -4.43
CA ILE A 24 17.51 5.69 -5.09
C ILE A 24 16.75 7.02 -4.92
N GLY A 25 15.42 6.99 -5.04
CA GLY A 25 14.58 8.17 -4.88
C GLY A 25 14.61 8.73 -3.47
N ILE A 26 14.62 7.89 -2.44
CA ILE A 26 14.61 8.33 -1.03
C ILE A 26 16.01 8.63 -0.49
N LEU A 27 17.06 8.05 -1.09
CA LEU A 27 18.45 8.21 -0.67
C LEU A 27 18.89 9.68 -0.52
N PRO A 28 18.65 10.61 -1.47
CA PRO A 28 19.07 12.00 -1.29
C PRO A 28 18.39 12.67 -0.08
N PHE A 29 17.13 12.34 0.21
CA PHE A 29 16.42 12.87 1.37
C PHE A 29 16.99 12.32 2.68
N TYR A 30 17.30 11.02 2.71
CA TYR A 30 17.96 10.41 3.86
C TYR A 30 19.36 10.98 4.12
N LEU A 31 20.12 11.29 3.06
CA LEU A 31 21.42 11.95 3.20
C LEU A 31 21.29 13.38 3.76
N VAL A 32 20.23 14.10 3.41
CA VAL A 32 19.92 15.41 4.01
C VAL A 32 19.60 15.26 5.49
N GLU A 33 18.75 14.30 5.88
CA GLU A 33 18.47 14.03 7.31
C GLU A 33 19.73 13.71 8.10
N LEU A 34 20.60 12.85 7.55
CA LEU A 34 21.91 12.52 8.14
C LEU A 34 22.78 13.77 8.34
N SER A 35 22.80 14.68 7.38
CA SER A 35 23.57 15.93 7.48
C SER A 35 23.04 16.87 8.58
N MET A 36 21.75 16.76 8.92
CA MET A 36 21.11 17.51 10.00
C MET A 36 21.24 16.82 11.37
N GLY A 37 21.94 15.68 11.43
CA GLY A 37 22.13 14.90 12.66
C GLY A 37 20.96 13.96 13.00
N TYR A 38 19.97 13.84 12.11
CA TYR A 38 18.91 12.84 12.22
C TYR A 38 19.34 11.57 11.49
N GLY A 39 19.18 10.41 12.13
CA GLY A 39 19.60 9.16 11.54
C GLY A 39 18.82 7.99 12.10
N LEU A 40 18.89 6.87 11.38
CA LEU A 40 18.24 5.63 11.83
C LEU A 40 18.90 5.14 13.12
N SER A 41 18.17 5.18 14.23
CA SER A 41 18.58 4.51 15.47
C SER A 41 18.44 3.00 15.29
N LEU A 42 19.55 2.33 15.02
CA LEU A 42 19.64 0.86 14.94
C LEU A 42 19.50 0.23 16.32
N ASN A 43 18.26 0.12 16.80
CA ASN A 43 17.90 -0.60 18.00
C ASN A 43 16.96 -1.77 17.66
N GLY A 44 16.75 -2.67 18.63
CA GLY A 44 15.90 -3.86 18.44
C GLY A 44 14.50 -3.53 17.88
N PRO A 45 13.76 -2.57 18.47
CA PRO A 45 12.46 -2.15 17.94
C PRO A 45 12.48 -1.67 16.49
N THR A 46 13.45 -0.82 16.11
CA THR A 46 13.60 -0.35 14.73
C THR A 46 13.80 -1.50 13.76
N LEU A 47 14.66 -2.47 14.13
CA LEU A 47 14.93 -3.64 13.28
C LEU A 47 13.68 -4.51 13.10
N VAL A 48 12.92 -4.74 14.16
CA VAL A 48 11.66 -5.50 14.10
C VAL A 48 10.65 -4.79 13.18
N THR A 49 10.52 -3.47 13.30
CA THR A 49 9.64 -2.68 12.44
C THR A 49 10.05 -2.78 10.96
N ILE A 50 11.36 -2.65 10.66
CA ILE A 50 11.87 -2.79 9.29
C ILE A 50 11.54 -4.16 8.72
N VAL A 51 11.81 -5.24 9.47
CA VAL A 51 11.54 -6.62 9.02
C VAL A 51 10.05 -6.83 8.82
N TYR A 52 9.21 -6.35 9.74
CA TYR A 52 7.76 -6.43 9.62
C TYR A 52 7.26 -5.75 8.34
N VAL A 53 7.68 -4.52 8.08
CA VAL A 53 7.26 -3.74 6.89
C VAL A 53 7.81 -4.36 5.59
N ALA A 54 9.04 -4.88 5.60
CA ALA A 54 9.62 -5.54 4.43
C ALA A 54 8.87 -6.82 4.05
N ILE A 55 8.40 -7.60 5.02
CA ILE A 55 7.75 -8.90 4.75
C ILE A 55 6.26 -8.72 4.45
N PHE A 56 5.51 -8.07 5.34
CA PHE A 56 4.05 -8.09 5.29
C PHE A 56 3.46 -7.10 4.28
N PRO A 57 3.54 -5.77 4.48
CA PRO A 57 2.94 -4.80 3.57
C PRO A 57 3.70 -4.66 2.25
N SER A 58 4.91 -5.22 2.12
CA SER A 58 5.69 -5.17 0.86
C SER A 58 5.61 -6.50 0.09
N VAL A 59 6.34 -7.54 0.51
CA VAL A 59 6.46 -8.79 -0.26
C VAL A 59 5.16 -9.57 -0.31
N LEU A 60 4.54 -9.85 0.84
CA LEU A 60 3.30 -10.64 0.90
C LEU A 60 2.14 -9.90 0.25
N ALA A 61 1.98 -8.60 0.53
CA ALA A 61 0.95 -7.78 -0.11
C ALA A 61 1.09 -7.78 -1.64
N PHE A 62 2.31 -7.66 -2.17
CA PHE A 62 2.56 -7.75 -3.61
C PHE A 62 2.19 -9.12 -4.19
N ILE A 63 2.54 -10.22 -3.52
CA ILE A 63 2.16 -11.58 -3.96
C ILE A 63 0.64 -11.74 -3.99
N PHE A 64 -0.04 -11.36 -2.91
CA PHE A 64 -1.50 -11.47 -2.82
C PHE A 64 -2.21 -10.56 -3.81
N TRP A 65 -1.69 -9.35 -4.04
CA TRP A 65 -2.22 -8.44 -5.04
C TRP A 65 -2.13 -9.04 -6.45
N ASN A 66 -0.96 -9.54 -6.84
CA ASN A 66 -0.80 -10.18 -8.15
C ASN A 66 -1.68 -11.42 -8.30
N ARG A 67 -1.83 -12.22 -7.23
CA ARG A 67 -2.73 -13.37 -7.22
C ARG A 67 -4.19 -12.94 -7.39
N ALA A 68 -4.65 -11.92 -6.65
CA ALA A 68 -6.00 -11.40 -6.76
C ALA A 68 -6.28 -10.83 -8.16
N VAL A 69 -5.36 -10.03 -8.71
CA VAL A 69 -5.47 -9.50 -10.07
C VAL A 69 -5.53 -10.62 -11.11
N ARG A 70 -4.78 -11.72 -10.91
CA ARG A 70 -4.83 -12.88 -11.80
C ARG A 70 -6.17 -13.63 -11.72
N ASP A 71 -6.73 -13.77 -10.52
CA ASP A 71 -7.90 -14.62 -10.28
C ASP A 71 -9.22 -13.89 -10.58
N ILE A 72 -9.33 -12.59 -10.26
CA ILE A 72 -10.57 -11.80 -10.44
C ILE A 72 -10.45 -10.65 -11.44
N GLY A 73 -9.26 -10.39 -11.98
CA GLY A 73 -8.99 -9.31 -12.93
C GLY A 73 -8.75 -7.95 -12.27
N ALA A 74 -7.94 -7.10 -12.93
CA ALA A 74 -7.51 -5.80 -12.40
C ALA A 74 -8.66 -4.84 -12.08
N ASN A 75 -9.74 -4.82 -12.88
CA ASN A 75 -10.90 -3.96 -12.63
C ASN A 75 -11.60 -4.29 -11.32
N ARG A 76 -11.78 -5.59 -11.00
CA ARG A 76 -12.44 -6.00 -9.77
C ARG A 76 -11.51 -5.91 -8.57
N ALA A 77 -10.24 -6.31 -8.72
CA ALA A 77 -9.23 -6.17 -7.67
C ALA A 77 -9.00 -4.71 -7.28
N GLY A 78 -9.02 -3.79 -8.24
CA GLY A 78 -8.86 -2.34 -8.04
C GLY A 78 -9.81 -1.74 -7.01
N VAL A 79 -11.05 -2.22 -6.94
CA VAL A 79 -12.05 -1.69 -5.99
C VAL A 79 -11.65 -1.94 -4.53
N PHE A 80 -10.94 -3.04 -4.25
CA PHE A 80 -10.51 -3.40 -2.88
C PHE A 80 -9.45 -2.45 -2.31
N ILE A 81 -8.68 -1.75 -3.15
CA ILE A 81 -7.71 -0.73 -2.71
C ILE A 81 -8.44 0.38 -1.92
N HIS A 82 -9.68 0.70 -2.29
CA HIS A 82 -10.47 1.70 -1.57
C HIS A 82 -10.86 1.27 -0.16
N LEU A 83 -10.76 -0.02 0.19
CA LEU A 83 -11.00 -0.50 1.55
C LEU A 83 -9.78 -0.33 2.47
N MET A 84 -8.60 0.00 1.93
CA MET A 84 -7.40 0.20 2.75
C MET A 84 -7.60 1.20 3.90
N PRO A 85 -8.24 2.38 3.73
CA PRO A 85 -8.47 3.31 4.83
C PRO A 85 -9.37 2.70 5.92
N VAL A 86 -10.38 1.91 5.54
CA VAL A 86 -11.28 1.25 6.49
C VAL A 86 -10.50 0.25 7.35
N PHE A 87 -9.72 -0.63 6.72
CA PHE A 87 -8.87 -1.57 7.44
C PHE A 87 -7.79 -0.85 8.27
N SER A 88 -7.18 0.20 7.73
CA SER A 88 -6.17 0.99 8.46
C SER A 88 -6.75 1.58 9.74
N SER A 89 -7.94 2.20 9.69
CA SER A 89 -8.62 2.73 10.88
C SER A 89 -8.96 1.64 11.89
N ILE A 90 -9.48 0.50 11.43
CA ILE A 90 -9.79 -0.64 12.32
C ILE A 90 -8.51 -1.14 13.00
N MET A 91 -7.41 -1.27 12.27
CA MET A 91 -6.13 -1.70 12.84
C MET A 91 -5.57 -0.67 13.81
N ALA A 92 -5.67 0.63 13.53
CA ALA A 92 -5.24 1.69 14.45
C ALA A 92 -6.03 1.66 15.77
N ILE A 93 -7.35 1.52 15.71
CA ILE A 93 -8.20 1.37 16.90
C ILE A 93 -7.80 0.12 17.70
N LEU A 94 -7.60 -1.03 17.04
CA LEU A 94 -7.32 -2.30 17.72
C LEU A 94 -5.90 -2.40 18.28
N PHE A 95 -4.90 -1.93 17.56
CA PHE A 95 -3.48 -2.12 17.90
C PHE A 95 -2.83 -0.90 18.55
N LEU A 96 -3.26 0.33 18.22
CA LEU A 96 -2.78 1.56 18.83
C LEU A 96 -3.69 2.06 19.96
N GLY A 97 -4.90 1.50 20.09
CA GLY A 97 -5.86 1.90 21.12
C GLY A 97 -6.51 3.26 20.86
N GLU A 98 -6.54 3.72 19.62
CA GLU A 98 -7.20 4.98 19.26
C GLU A 98 -8.71 4.92 19.54
N SER A 99 -9.27 6.01 20.07
CA SER A 99 -10.71 6.14 20.29
C SER A 99 -11.46 6.28 18.96
N ILE A 100 -12.66 5.71 18.91
CA ILE A 100 -13.56 5.88 17.76
C ILE A 100 -14.11 7.31 17.78
N GLU A 101 -13.41 8.18 17.06
CA GLU A 101 -13.85 9.55 16.84
C GLU A 101 -14.74 9.69 15.60
N LEU A 102 -15.51 10.78 15.55
CA LEU A 102 -16.40 11.12 14.44
C LEU A 102 -15.70 11.18 13.08
N PHE A 103 -14.42 11.56 13.02
CA PHE A 103 -13.68 11.61 11.76
C PHE A 103 -13.43 10.22 11.17
N HIS A 104 -13.32 9.16 11.99
CA HIS A 104 -13.24 7.79 11.49
C HIS A 104 -14.51 7.39 10.74
N LEU A 105 -15.68 7.72 11.32
CA LEU A 105 -16.98 7.44 10.73
C LEU A 105 -17.19 8.22 9.43
N GLN A 106 -16.81 9.50 9.41
CA GLN A 106 -16.88 10.35 8.21
C GLN A 106 -15.96 9.84 7.11
N GLY A 107 -14.72 9.45 7.46
CA GLY A 107 -13.76 8.87 6.52
C GLY A 107 -14.26 7.56 5.90
N ILE A 108 -14.79 6.65 6.73
CA ILE A 108 -15.40 5.39 6.28
C ILE A 108 -16.59 5.69 5.35
N GLY A 109 -17.46 6.62 5.72
CA GLY A 109 -18.60 7.04 4.89
C GLY A 109 -18.18 7.60 3.52
N LEU A 110 -17.16 8.45 3.49
CA LEU A 110 -16.60 9.00 2.25
C LEU A 110 -16.00 7.92 1.33
N VAL A 111 -15.32 6.92 1.91
CA VAL A 111 -14.80 5.77 1.17
C VAL A 111 -15.94 5.01 0.49
N PHE A 112 -16.99 4.66 1.24
CA PHE A 112 -18.13 3.95 0.67
C PHE A 112 -18.88 4.77 -0.39
N ALA A 113 -19.04 6.07 -0.17
CA ALA A 113 -19.63 6.98 -1.15
C ALA A 113 -18.81 7.03 -2.45
N GLY A 114 -17.47 7.11 -2.33
CA GLY A 114 -16.56 7.07 -3.48
C GLY A 114 -16.65 5.76 -4.26
N ILE A 115 -16.66 4.62 -3.57
CA ILE A 115 -16.82 3.29 -4.19
C ILE A 115 -18.17 3.20 -4.92
N PHE A 116 -19.25 3.65 -4.28
CA PHE A 116 -20.58 3.65 -4.86
C PHE A 116 -20.63 4.48 -6.15
N LEU A 117 -20.13 5.71 -6.14
CA LEU A 117 -20.08 6.58 -7.32
C LEU A 117 -19.22 6.00 -8.44
N ALA A 118 -18.05 5.45 -8.10
CA ALA A 118 -17.14 4.84 -9.08
C ALA A 118 -17.76 3.60 -9.74
N THR A 119 -18.47 2.78 -8.96
CA THR A 119 -19.12 1.56 -9.46
C THR A 119 -20.38 1.89 -10.27
N TYR A 120 -21.19 2.83 -9.79
CA TYR A 120 -22.43 3.24 -10.46
C TYR A 120 -22.16 3.92 -11.80
N SER A 121 -21.14 4.78 -11.89
CA SER A 121 -20.72 5.41 -13.14
C SER A 121 -20.12 4.42 -14.15
N ALA A 122 -19.41 3.39 -13.68
CA ALA A 122 -18.90 2.33 -14.54
C ALA A 122 -20.02 1.46 -15.14
N GLN A 123 -21.12 1.25 -14.40
CA GLN A 123 -22.26 0.47 -14.85
C GLN A 123 -23.16 1.22 -15.86
N MET A 124 -23.23 2.56 -15.79
CA MET A 124 -23.95 3.37 -16.78
C MET A 124 -23.18 3.59 -18.10
N ARG A 125 -21.89 3.26 -18.15
CA ARG A 125 -21.05 3.42 -19.35
C ARG A 125 -20.91 2.13 -20.20
N ASN A 126 -21.48 1.02 -19.73
CA ASN A 126 -21.62 -0.24 -20.46
C ASN A 126 -23.07 -0.41 -20.92
#